data_AF-A0A929FR71-F1
#
_entry.id   AF-A0A929FR71-F1
#
_cell.length_a   1.000
_cell.length_b   1.000
_cell.length_c   1.000
_cell.angle_alpha   90.00
_cell.angle_beta   90.00
_cell.angle_gamma   90.00
#
_symmetry.space_group_name_H-M   'P 1'
#
loop_
_entity.id
_entity.type
_entity.pdbx_description
1 polymer ?
#
loop_
_entity_poly.entity_id
_entity_poly.type
_entity_poly.pdbx_seq_one_letter_code
_entity_poly.pdbx_strand_id
1 'polypeptide(L)' 'MSNHPKIPDAETRARSVAKLRDLVKRWDALILDLDELNARLEADIRNSPLTAYRLGKAKRASAQDKELS' A
#
# COMPACT_ATOMS: atom_id res chain seq x y z
N MET A 1 -4.12 19.30 -43.54
CA MET A 1 -2.91 18.99 -42.75
C MET A 1 -3.20 17.71 -41.99
N SER A 2 -2.65 16.57 -42.42
CA SER A 2 -2.88 15.29 -41.76
C SER A 2 -2.02 15.20 -40.49
N ASN A 3 -2.68 15.18 -39.32
CA ASN A 3 -2.03 15.13 -38.02
C ASN A 3 -1.73 13.67 -37.62
N HIS A 4 -1.04 12.93 -38.50
CA HIS A 4 -0.69 11.55 -38.18
C HIS A 4 0.44 11.53 -37.15
N PRO A 5 0.29 10.80 -36.03
CA PRO A 5 1.34 10.70 -35.02
C PRO A 5 2.60 10.11 -35.67
N LYS A 6 3.68 10.89 -35.66
CA LYS A 6 4.98 10.48 -36.20
C LYS A 6 5.60 9.45 -35.26
N ILE A 7 5.97 8.29 -35.79
CA ILE A 7 6.71 7.29 -35.02
C ILE A 7 8.06 7.92 -34.64
N PRO A 8 8.43 7.95 -33.34
CA PRO A 8 9.72 8.50 -32.90
C PRO A 8 10.89 7.68 -33.43
N ASP A 9 12.03 8.33 -33.69
CA ASP A 9 13.27 7.66 -34.07
C ASP A 9 13.81 6.76 -32.94
N ALA A 10 14.79 5.91 -33.26
CA ALA A 10 15.33 4.93 -32.33
C ALA A 10 15.98 5.56 -31.08
N GLU A 11 16.64 6.70 -31.23
CA GLU A 11 17.31 7.40 -30.13
C GLU A 11 16.29 8.01 -29.17
N THR A 12 15.25 8.64 -29.72
CA THR A 12 14.11 9.18 -28.97
C THR A 12 13.39 8.07 -28.22
N ARG A 13 13.18 6.90 -28.83
CA ARG A 13 12.61 5.73 -28.13
C ARG A 13 13.51 5.26 -26.99
N ALA A 14 14.83 5.16 -27.22
CA ALA A 14 15.77 4.73 -26.19
C ALA A 14 15.78 5.66 -24.96
N ARG A 15 15.78 6.98 -25.18
CA ARG A 15 15.68 7.97 -24.09
C ARG A 15 14.38 7.86 -23.31
N SER A 16 13.25 7.66 -23.99
CA SER A 16 11.95 7.49 -23.33
C SER A 16 11.90 6.22 -22.48
N VAL A 17 12.42 5.11 -23.00
CA VAL A 17 12.52 3.84 -22.24
C VAL A 17 13.42 4.00 -21.03
N ALA A 18 14.58 4.67 -21.16
CA ALA A 18 15.46 4.95 -20.03
C ALA A 18 14.74 5.74 -18.91
N LYS A 19 14.03 6.82 -19.29
CA LYS A 19 13.23 7.60 -18.34
C LYS A 19 12.14 6.78 -17.65
N LEU A 20 11.43 5.92 -18.40
CA LEU A 20 10.43 5.04 -17.81
C LEU A 20 11.04 4.05 -16.82
N ARG A 21 12.20 3.47 -17.15
CA ARG A 21 12.90 2.55 -16.23
C ARG A 21 13.32 3.26 -14.95
N ASP A 22 13.82 4.49 -15.05
CA ASP A 22 14.19 5.27 -13.86
C ASP A 22 12.96 5.66 -13.03
N LEU A 23 11.84 5.98 -13.69
CA LEU A 23 10.58 6.24 -13.00
C LEU A 23 10.09 4.99 -12.25
N VAL A 24 10.09 3.82 -12.89
CA VAL A 24 9.70 2.55 -12.27
C VAL A 24 10.56 2.26 -11.04
N LYS A 25 11.89 2.39 -11.13
CA LYS A 25 12.78 2.20 -9.97
C LYS A 25 12.44 3.11 -8.79
N ARG A 26 12.04 4.36 -9.05
CA ARG A 26 11.63 5.29 -8.00
C ARG A 26 10.31 4.86 -7.36
N TRP A 27 9.37 4.37 -8.17
CA TRP A 27 8.12 3.81 -7.66
C TRP A 27 8.36 2.57 -6.82
N ASP A 28 9.23 1.66 -7.26
CA ASP A 28 9.56 0.44 -6.49
C ASP A 28 10.10 0.79 -5.09
N ALA A 29 10.96 1.82 -4.99
CA ALA A 29 11.46 2.30 -3.70
C ALA A 29 10.35 2.90 -2.83
N LEU A 30 9.47 3.73 -3.40
CA LEU A 30 8.35 4.33 -2.67
C LEU A 30 7.32 3.30 -2.21
N ILE A 31 7.11 2.24 -2.99
CA ILE A 31 6.23 1.13 -2.62
C ILE A 31 6.82 0.41 -1.40
N LEU A 32 8.13 0.14 -1.41
CA LEU A 32 8.79 -0.48 -0.27
C LEU A 32 8.70 0.37 1.01
N ASP A 33 8.93 1.68 0.89
CA ASP A 33 8.80 2.62 2.02
C ASP A 33 7.36 2.64 2.56
N LEU A 34 6.36 2.58 1.68
CA LEU A 34 4.96 2.54 2.07
C LEU A 34 4.59 1.22 2.76
N ASP A 35 5.10 0.09 2.29
CA ASP A 35 4.89 -1.21 2.91
C ASP A 35 5.48 -1.25 4.32
N GLU A 36 6.67 -0.67 4.52
CA GLU A 36 7.25 -0.55 5.85
C GLU A 36 6.40 0.34 6.77
N LEU A 37 5.92 1.48 6.27
CA LEU A 37 5.05 2.37 7.05
C LEU A 37 3.73 1.67 7.44
N ASN A 38 3.12 0.94 6.53
CA ASN A 38 1.93 0.15 6.79
C ASN A 38 2.19 -0.90 7.86
N ALA A 39 3.28 -1.65 7.77
CA ALA A 39 3.64 -2.67 8.75
C ALA A 39 3.82 -2.08 10.16
N ARG A 40 4.46 -0.90 10.26
CA ARG A 40 4.61 -0.16 11.52
C ARG A 40 3.25 0.29 12.07
N LEU A 41 2.41 0.88 11.23
CA LEU A 41 1.08 1.35 11.63
C LEU A 41 0.20 0.19 12.11
N GLU A 42 0.23 -0.95 11.44
CA GLU A 42 -0.49 -2.14 11.88
C GLU A 42 0.00 -2.66 13.24
N ALA A 43 1.32 -2.63 13.48
CA ALA A 43 1.88 -3.01 14.77
C ALA A 43 1.38 -2.08 15.88
N ASP A 44 1.36 -0.77 15.62
CA ASP A 44 0.85 0.24 16.55
C ASP A 44 -0.65 0.04 16.82
N ILE A 45 -1.45 -0.24 15.79
CA ILE A 45 -2.88 -0.53 15.94
C ILE A 45 -3.11 -1.78 16.79
N ARG A 46 -2.33 -2.86 16.58
CA ARG A 46 -2.42 -4.09 17.37
C ARG A 46 -2.06 -3.85 18.84
N ASN A 47 -1.06 -3.00 19.10
CA ASN A 47 -0.60 -2.67 20.44
C ASN A 47 -1.39 -1.52 21.08
N SER A 48 -2.33 -0.91 20.36
CA SER A 48 -3.12 0.21 20.87
C SER A 48 -3.99 -0.22 22.05
N PRO A 49 -3.96 0.52 23.17
CA PRO A 49 -4.84 0.28 24.31
C PRO A 49 -6.32 0.25 23.93
N LEU A 50 -6.71 1.01 22.91
CA LEU A 50 -8.08 1.03 22.40
C LEU A 50 -8.46 -0.28 21.72
N THR A 51 -7.56 -0.86 20.93
CA THR A 51 -7.77 -2.16 20.28
C THR A 51 -7.85 -3.27 21.32
N ALA A 52 -6.94 -3.26 22.30
CA ALA A 52 -6.98 -4.20 23.43
C ALA A 52 -8.29 -4.07 24.24
N TYR A 53 -8.73 -2.85 24.52
CA TYR A 53 -10.00 -2.58 25.20
C TYR A 53 -11.21 -3.10 24.41
N ARG A 54 -11.26 -2.81 23.10
CA ARG A 54 -12.34 -3.28 22.21
C ARG A 54 -12.40 -4.80 22.15
N LEU A 55 -11.26 -5.47 22.00
CA LEU A 55 -11.17 -6.93 22.02
C LEU A 55 -11.62 -7.52 23.37
N GLY A 56 -11.18 -6.92 24.48
CA GLY A 56 -11.61 -7.34 25.82
C GLY A 56 -13.10 -7.15 26.07
N LYS A 57 -13.72 -6.09 25.52
CA LYS A 57 -15.17 -5.90 25.58
C LYS A 57 -15.93 -6.93 24.74
N ALA A 58 -15.48 -7.19 23.51
CA ALA A 58 -16.10 -8.17 22.62
C ALA A 58 -16.04 -9.60 23.20
N LYS A 59 -14.90 -10.01 23.77
CA LYS A 59 -14.76 -11.30 24.44
C LYS A 59 -15.74 -11.46 25.60
N ARG A 60 -15.89 -10.43 26.44
CA ARG A 60 -16.84 -10.45 27.56
C ARG A 60 -18.29 -10.58 27.09
N ALA A 61 -18.69 -9.85 26.06
CA ALA A 61 -20.03 -9.98 25.47
C ALA A 61 -20.28 -11.41 24.96
N SER A 62 -19.34 -11.98 24.21
CA SER A 62 -19.48 -13.36 23.70
C SER A 62 -19.48 -14.45 24.78
N ALA A 63 -18.85 -14.20 25.94
CA ALA A 63 -18.87 -15.11 27.07
C ALA A 63 -20.23 -15.06 27.78
N GLN A 64 -20.80 -13.86 27.95
CA GLN A 64 -22.13 -13.67 28.52
C GLN A 64 -23.22 -14.31 27.63
N ASP A 65 -23.14 -14.15 26.31
CA ASP A 65 -24.08 -14.78 25.38
C ASP A 65 -24.03 -16.31 25.40
N LYS A 66 -22.85 -16.90 25.69
CA LYS A 66 -22.69 -18.37 25.82
C LYS A 66 -23.18 -18.92 27.16
N GLU A 67 -23.13 -18.14 28.23
CA GLU A 67 -23.67 -18.55 29.54
C GLU A 67 -25.20 -18.47 29.61
N LEU A 68 -25.82 -17.72 28.70
CA LEU A 68 -27.27 -17.51 28.63
C LEU A 68 -27.98 -18.40 27.58
N SER A 69 -27.24 -19.26 26.85
CA SER A 69 -27.75 -20.20 25.84
C SER A 69 -27.57 -21.65 26.28
#